data_AF-A0A7X8XS49-F1
#
_entry.id   AF-A0A7X8XS49-F1
#
_cell.length_a   1.000
_cell.length_b   1.000
_cell.length_c   1.000
_cell.angle_alpha   90.00
_cell.angle_beta   90.00
_cell.angle_gamma   90.00
#
_symmetry.space_group_name_H-M   'P 1'
#
loop_
_entity.id
_entity.type
_entity.pdbx_description
1 polymer ?
#
loop_
_entity_poly.entity_id
_entity_poly.type
_entity_poly.pdbx_seq_one_letter_code
_entity_poly.pdbx_strand_id
1 'polypeptide(L)' 'MAKYDNNFNDELRQRLSIVDVVGKSVPLVKKGQNYWACCPFHNEKTPSFSVNEQKGFYHCFGCGEHGDIISFVM' A
#
# COMPACT_ATOMS: atom_id res chain seq x y z
N MET A 1 19.46 3.95 -8.62
CA MET A 1 18.76 3.66 -7.36
C MET A 1 19.71 2.89 -6.45
N ALA A 2 19.94 3.36 -5.23
CA ALA A 2 20.80 2.64 -4.28
C ALA A 2 20.16 1.28 -3.96
N LYS A 3 20.92 0.18 -4.12
CA LYS A 3 20.50 -1.14 -3.66
C LYS A 3 20.73 -1.20 -2.15
N TYR A 4 19.66 -1.11 -1.38
CA TYR A 4 19.70 -1.42 0.05
C TYR A 4 19.84 -2.93 0.25
N ASP A 5 20.47 -3.32 1.36
CA ASP A 5 20.57 -4.73 1.75
C ASP A 5 19.17 -5.33 1.94
N ASN A 6 18.99 -6.61 1.56
CA ASN A 6 17.68 -7.25 1.67
C ASN A 6 17.19 -7.32 3.12
N ASN A 7 18.08 -7.52 4.10
CA ASN A 7 17.70 -7.54 5.51
C ASN A 7 17.14 -6.19 5.95
N PHE A 8 17.70 -5.08 5.47
CA PHE A 8 17.20 -3.75 5.79
C PHE A 8 15.78 -3.53 5.26
N ASN A 9 15.50 -3.95 4.03
CA ASN A 9 14.15 -3.85 3.45
C ASN A 9 13.15 -4.73 4.22
N ASP A 10 13.56 -5.91 4.67
CA ASP A 10 12.70 -6.80 5.44
C ASP A 10 12.43 -6.27 6.85
N GLU A 11 13.42 -5.65 7.50
CA GLU A 11 13.21 -4.93 8.76
C GLU A 11 12.21 -3.78 8.61
N LEU A 12 12.29 -3.01 7.51
CA LEU A 12 11.31 -1.96 7.24
C LEU A 12 9.90 -2.53 7.10
N ARG A 13 9.75 -3.64 6.37
CA ARG A 13 8.45 -4.33 6.21
C ARG A 13 7.88 -4.85 7.53
N GLN A 14 8.74 -5.23 8.48
CA GLN A 14 8.31 -5.70 9.79
C GLN A 14 7.95 -4.57 10.77
N ARG A 15 8.56 -3.40 10.61
CA ARG A 15 8.43 -2.29 11.58
C ARG A 15 7.39 -1.26 11.20
N LEU A 16 7.00 -1.18 9.92
CA LEU A 16 6.06 -0.19 9.42
C LEU A 16 4.74 -0.84 9.02
N SER A 17 3.62 -0.20 9.38
CA SER A 17 2.32 -0.58 8.83
C SER A 17 2.14 0.03 7.44
N ILE A 18 1.74 -0.80 6.48
CA ILE A 18 1.36 -0.32 5.15
C ILE A 18 0.17 0.63 5.19
N VAL A 19 -0.73 0.49 6.17
CA VAL A 19 -1.87 1.39 6.36
C VAL A 19 -1.40 2.78 6.75
N ASP A 20 -0.41 2.87 7.66
CA ASP A 20 0.15 4.15 8.09
C ASP A 20 0.90 4.86 6.96
N VAL A 21 1.58 4.10 6.10
CA VAL A 21 2.32 4.65 4.96
C VAL A 21 1.35 5.14 3.88
N VAL A 22 0.41 4.29 3.45
CA VAL A 22 -0.57 4.64 2.42
C VAL A 22 -1.52 5.74 2.89
N GLY A 23 -1.94 5.69 4.17
CA GLY A 23 -2.88 6.64 4.77
C GLY A 23 -2.38 8.08 4.80
N LYS A 24 -1.07 8.30 4.62
CA LYS A 24 -0.48 9.64 4.42
C LYS A 24 -0.76 10.21 3.03
N SER A 25 -0.98 9.35 2.04
CA SER A 25 -1.19 9.75 0.64
C SER A 25 -2.66 9.81 0.27
N VAL A 26 -3.48 8.87 0.78
CA VAL A 26 -4.91 8.78 0.45
C VAL A 26 -5.75 8.46 1.69
N PRO A 27 -6.99 8.99 1.79
CA PRO A 27 -7.88 8.70 2.90
C PRO A 27 -8.36 7.24 2.82
N LEU A 28 -7.95 6.44 3.80
CA LEU A 28 -8.31 5.03 3.91
C LEU A 28 -9.56 4.83 4.76
N VAL A 29 -10.48 3.98 4.30
CA VAL A 29 -11.67 3.55 5.05
C VAL A 29 -11.61 2.06 5.31
N LYS A 30 -11.67 1.65 6.58
CA LYS A 30 -11.67 0.24 6.98
C LYS A 30 -12.99 -0.44 6.58
N LYS A 31 -12.91 -1.57 5.88
CA LYS A 31 -14.05 -2.43 5.52
C LYS A 31 -13.65 -3.90 5.69
N GLY A 32 -14.17 -4.53 6.73
CA GLY A 32 -13.77 -5.89 7.11
C GLY A 32 -12.29 -5.93 7.50
N GLN A 33 -11.52 -6.79 6.85
CA GLN A 33 -10.09 -6.98 7.12
C GLN A 33 -9.16 -6.04 6.33
N ASN A 34 -9.70 -5.33 5.32
CA ASN A 34 -8.92 -4.45 4.45
C ASN A 34 -9.31 -2.98 4.64
N TYR A 35 -8.44 -2.09 4.18
CA TYR A 35 -8.71 -0.67 4.03
C TYR A 35 -8.90 -0.33 2.55
N TRP A 36 -9.76 0.63 2.26
CA TRP A 36 -10.14 0.97 0.89
C TRP A 36 -10.01 2.48 0.63
N ALA A 37 -9.59 2.84 -0.58
CA ALA A 37 -9.51 4.21 -1.08
C ALA A 37 -9.70 4.27 -2.61
N CYS A 38 -9.80 5.49 -3.14
CA CYS A 38 -9.50 5.71 -4.56
C CYS A 38 -7.98 5.54 -4.78
N CYS A 39 -7.63 4.94 -5.90
CA CYS A 39 -6.26 4.63 -6.26
C CYS A 39 -5.42 5.90 -6.44
N PRO A 40 -4.24 6.00 -5.81
CA PRO A 40 -3.32 7.12 -6.04
C PRO A 40 -2.57 7.01 -7.38
N PHE A 41 -2.59 5.84 -8.02
CA PHE A 41 -1.82 5.55 -9.24
C PHE A 41 -2.60 5.81 -10.54
N HIS A 42 -3.91 5.98 -10.48
CA HIS A 42 -4.72 6.36 -11.63
C HIS A 42 -5.94 7.17 -11.20
N ASN A 43 -6.46 8.00 -12.12
CA ASN A 43 -7.57 8.89 -11.79
C ASN A 43 -8.91 8.14 -11.87
N GLU A 44 -9.55 7.91 -10.73
CA GLU A 44 -10.85 7.26 -10.61
C GLU A 44 -11.79 7.98 -9.63
N LYS A 45 -13.10 7.69 -9.73
CA LYS A 45 -14.14 8.24 -8.84
C LYS A 45 -14.68 7.22 -7.85
N THR A 46 -14.46 5.94 -8.10
CA THR A 46 -14.95 4.82 -7.28
C THR A 46 -13.77 4.14 -6.62
N PRO A 47 -13.79 3.86 -5.30
CA PRO A 47 -12.69 3.17 -4.64
C PRO A 47 -12.41 1.80 -5.24
N SER A 48 -11.23 1.61 -5.84
CA SER A 48 -10.75 0.30 -6.29
C SER A 48 -9.44 -0.14 -5.63
N PHE A 49 -8.87 0.69 -4.75
CA PHE A 49 -7.62 0.44 -4.06
C PHE A 49 -7.85 -0.23 -2.70
N SER A 50 -7.33 -1.44 -2.51
CA SER A 50 -7.42 -2.21 -1.26
C SER A 50 -6.04 -2.35 -0.63
N VAL A 51 -5.95 -2.12 0.68
CA VAL A 51 -4.76 -2.32 1.51
C VAL A 51 -5.05 -3.40 2.55
N ASN A 52 -4.24 -4.45 2.58
CA ASN A 52 -4.31 -5.47 3.62
C ASN A 52 -3.19 -5.25 4.63
N GLU A 53 -3.56 -4.81 5.83
CA GLU A 53 -2.61 -4.51 6.90
C GLU A 53 -1.83 -5.75 7.35
N GLN A 54 -2.53 -6.86 7.59
CA GLN A 54 -1.94 -8.08 8.12
C GLN A 54 -0.94 -8.74 7.15
N LYS A 55 -1.25 -8.69 5.85
CA LYS A 55 -0.41 -9.26 4.79
C LYS A 55 0.59 -8.25 4.24
N GLY A 56 0.52 -6.98 4.63
CA GLY A 56 1.49 -5.95 4.27
C GLY A 56 1.54 -5.58 2.79
N PHE A 57 0.42 -5.67 2.05
CA PHE A 57 0.38 -5.34 0.62
C PHE A 57 -0.85 -4.53 0.23
N TYR A 58 -0.77 -3.84 -0.90
CA TYR A 58 -1.89 -3.17 -1.56
C TYR A 58 -2.16 -3.79 -2.94
N HIS A 59 -3.40 -3.64 -3.41
CA HIS A 59 -3.80 -4.00 -4.76
C HIS A 59 -4.91 -3.06 -5.24
N CYS A 60 -4.76 -2.53 -6.44
CA CYS A 60 -5.76 -1.76 -7.14
C CYS A 60 -6.52 -2.64 -8.14
N PHE A 61 -7.81 -2.86 -7.92
CA PHE A 61 -8.65 -3.64 -8.83
C PHE A 61 -9.03 -2.89 -10.12
N GLY A 62 -8.88 -1.56 -10.18
CA GLY A 62 -9.13 -0.76 -11.38
C GLY A 62 -7.97 -0.80 -12.39
N CYS A 63 -6.74 -0.58 -11.95
CA CYS A 63 -5.56 -0.48 -12.83
C CYS A 63 -4.55 -1.63 -12.70
N GLY A 64 -4.71 -2.54 -11.73
CA GLY A 64 -3.82 -3.69 -11.52
C GLY A 64 -2.54 -3.39 -10.73
N GLU A 65 -2.33 -2.13 -10.33
CA GLU A 65 -1.18 -1.72 -9.54
C GLU A 65 -1.18 -2.44 -8.17
N HIS A 66 -0.05 -3.02 -7.78
CA HIS A 66 0.06 -3.86 -6.59
C HIS A 66 1.48 -3.84 -6.06
N GLY A 67 1.63 -4.01 -4.75
CA GLY A 67 2.95 -3.97 -4.14
C GLY A 67 2.89 -3.95 -2.62
N ASP A 68 4.07 -3.77 -2.03
CA ASP A 68 4.24 -3.62 -0.59
C ASP A 68 4.51 -2.14 -0.22
N ILE A 69 4.94 -1.93 1.02
CA ILE A 69 5.31 -0.61 1.55
C ILE A 69 6.38 0.08 0.70
N ILE A 70 7.36 -0.68 0.22
CA ILE A 70 8.51 -0.15 -0.51
C ILE A 70 8.10 0.16 -1.95
N SER A 71 7.35 -0.73 -2.60
CA SER A 71 6.79 -0.48 -3.93
C SER A 71 5.86 0.73 -3.97
N PHE A 72 5.14 1.02 -2.88
CA PHE A 72 4.24 2.17 -2.83
C PHE A 72 4.98 3.53 -2.84
N VAL A 73 6.19 3.57 -2.28
CA VAL A 73 6.95 4.82 -2.06
C VAL A 73 7.98 5.08 -3.17
N MET A 74 8.42 4.04 -3.90
CA MET A 74 9.40 4.14 -4.98
C MET A 74 8.76 4.47 -6.32
#